data_AF-A0A1I2JSR0-F1
#
_entry.id   AF-A0A1I2JSR0-F1
#
_cell.length_a   1.000
_cell.length_b   1.000
_cell.length_c   1.000
_cell.angle_alpha   90.00
_cell.angle_beta   90.00
_cell.angle_gamma   90.00
#
_symmetry.space_group_name_H-M   'P 1'
#
loop_
_entity.id
_entity.type
_entity.pdbx_description
1 polymer ?
#
loop_
_entity_poly.entity_id
_entity_poly.type
_entity_poly.pdbx_seq_one_letter_code
_entity_poly.pdbx_strand_id
1 'polypeptide(L)'
;MLRCSWCMKKIKENHPVFGLSVKFAEGVDYSDQEGSITQLWLETRNTSVPIIVTAAGSDAKKDGADAMFALCSEKCGKKMKETLNKERTTIKEFKDIYIG
;
A
#
# COMPACT_ATOMS: atom_id res chain seq x y z
N MET A 1 4.74 -14.08 5.32
CA MET A 1 5.81 -13.71 4.37
C MET A 1 5.29 -12.60 3.46
N LEU A 2 5.97 -11.46 3.45
CA LEU A 2 5.52 -10.25 2.75
C LEU A 2 5.81 -10.35 1.24
N ARG A 3 4.90 -9.86 0.41
CA ARG A 3 5.09 -9.76 -1.04
C ARG A 3 5.18 -8.30 -1.45
N CYS A 4 6.03 -8.02 -2.42
CA CYS A 4 6.09 -6.69 -3.01
C CYS A 4 4.78 -6.39 -3.72
N SER A 5 4.14 -5.30 -3.34
CA SER A 5 2.86 -4.85 -3.88
C SER A 5 2.96 -4.49 -5.37
N TRP A 6 4.16 -4.13 -5.84
CA TRP A 6 4.37 -3.88 -7.26
C TRP A 6 4.65 -5.17 -8.05
N CYS A 7 5.79 -5.82 -7.80
CA CYS A 7 6.23 -6.94 -8.63
C CYS A 7 5.69 -8.31 -8.19
N MET A 8 4.91 -8.38 -7.09
CA MET A 8 4.32 -9.59 -6.50
C MET A 8 5.29 -10.69 -6.08
N LYS A 9 6.60 -10.43 -6.21
CA LYS A 9 7.66 -11.31 -5.73
C LYS A 9 7.71 -11.29 -4.20
N LYS A 10 8.08 -12.43 -3.62
CA LYS A 10 8.36 -12.55 -2.19
C LYS A 10 9.49 -11.59 -1.81
N ILE A 11 9.29 -10.81 -0.75
CA ILE A 11 10.37 -10.06 -0.12
C ILE A 11 11.10 -11.04 0.79
N LYS A 12 12.40 -11.22 0.55
CA LYS A 12 13.24 -12.13 1.34
C LYS A 12 13.43 -11.54 2.74
N GLU A 13 13.55 -12.41 3.73
CA GLU A 13 13.99 -12.03 5.07
C GLU A 13 15.37 -11.36 4.95
N ASN A 14 15.58 -10.26 5.68
CA ASN A 14 16.77 -9.38 5.63
C ASN A 14 16.92 -8.46 4.40
N HIS A 15 15.90 -8.30 3.56
CA HIS A 15 15.88 -7.21 2.57
C HIS A 15 15.07 -6.02 3.08
N PRO A 16 15.51 -4.77 2.79
CA PRO A 16 14.78 -3.57 3.17
C PRO A 16 13.37 -3.59 2.56
N VAL A 17 12.38 -3.24 3.38
CA VAL A 17 11.00 -3.06 2.96
C VAL A 17 10.73 -1.58 2.85
N PHE A 18 10.41 -1.14 1.64
CA PHE A 18 10.02 0.23 1.39
C PHE A 18 8.51 0.35 1.59
N GLY A 19 8.13 1.21 2.51
CA GLY A 19 6.75 1.50 2.84
C GLY A 19 6.16 2.61 1.99
N LEU A 20 4.94 2.43 1.49
CA LEU A 20 4.18 3.50 0.87
C LEU A 20 2.79 3.55 1.49
N SER A 21 2.57 4.49 2.38
CA SER A 21 1.28 4.69 3.04
C SER A 21 0.32 5.44 2.13
N VAL A 22 -0.95 5.11 2.24
CA VAL A 22 -2.01 5.68 1.40
C VAL A 22 -3.25 6.02 2.21
N LYS A 23 -4.00 7.00 1.71
CA LYS A 23 -5.38 7.25 2.08
C LYS A 23 -6.30 6.82 0.96
N PHE A 24 -7.37 6.15 1.33
CA PHE A 24 -8.39 5.78 0.36
C PHE A 24 -9.22 7.00 -0.06
N ALA A 25 -9.76 6.94 -1.28
CA ALA A 25 -10.73 7.92 -1.76
C ALA A 25 -12.08 7.77 -1.03
N GLU A 26 -12.93 8.77 -1.14
CA GLU A 26 -14.27 8.73 -0.56
C GLU A 26 -15.10 7.60 -1.18
N GLY A 27 -15.81 6.83 -0.35
CA GLY A 27 -16.60 5.67 -0.79
C GLY A 27 -15.82 4.36 -0.91
N VAL A 28 -14.51 4.37 -0.70
CA VAL A 28 -13.69 3.15 -0.61
C VAL A 28 -13.60 2.72 0.85
N ASP A 29 -14.19 1.57 1.17
CA ASP A 29 -14.24 1.03 2.53
C ASP A 29 -13.47 -0.29 2.65
N TYR A 30 -12.53 -0.32 3.59
CA TYR A 30 -11.73 -1.48 3.97
C TYR A 30 -11.74 -1.70 5.49
N SER A 31 -12.71 -1.11 6.21
CA SER A 31 -12.84 -1.19 7.66
C SER A 31 -12.91 -2.65 8.16
N ASP A 32 -13.63 -3.52 7.45
CA ASP A 32 -13.72 -4.96 7.75
C ASP A 32 -12.40 -5.73 7.58
N GLN A 33 -11.38 -5.10 6.99
CA GLN A 33 -10.08 -5.71 6.69
C GLN A 33 -8.94 -5.07 7.50
N GLU A 34 -9.26 -4.19 8.45
CA GLU A 34 -8.27 -3.51 9.29
C GLU A 34 -7.33 -4.49 10.01
N GLY A 35 -6.03 -4.16 10.04
CA GLY A 35 -5.01 -5.00 10.66
C GLY A 35 -4.64 -6.25 9.86
N SER A 36 -5.19 -6.43 8.65
CA SER A 36 -4.92 -7.58 7.79
C SER A 36 -4.21 -7.19 6.49
N ILE A 37 -3.62 -8.19 5.82
CA ILE A 37 -3.11 -8.06 4.46
C ILE A 37 -4.19 -8.52 3.51
N THR A 38 -4.74 -7.59 2.72
CA THR A 38 -5.78 -7.87 1.73
C THR A 38 -5.29 -7.55 0.32
N GLN A 39 -6.19 -7.60 -0.66
CA GLN A 39 -5.90 -7.27 -2.05
C GLN A 39 -6.64 -5.99 -2.45
N LEU A 40 -5.93 -5.04 -3.07
CA LEU A 40 -6.50 -3.86 -3.72
C LEU A 40 -6.46 -4.04 -5.24
N TRP A 41 -7.59 -3.86 -5.91
CA TRP A 41 -7.62 -3.79 -7.36
C TRP A 41 -7.12 -2.42 -7.85
N LEU A 42 -6.16 -2.42 -8.77
CA LEU A 42 -5.67 -1.22 -9.44
C LEU A 42 -6.19 -1.21 -10.88
N GLU A 43 -7.10 -0.29 -11.21
CA GLU A 43 -7.75 -0.21 -12.52
C GLU A 43 -6.75 0.06 -13.65
N THR A 44 -5.82 0.98 -13.43
CA THR A 44 -4.79 1.40 -14.40
C THR A 44 -3.82 0.29 -14.75
N ARG A 45 -3.74 -0.75 -13.90
CA ARG A 45 -2.90 -1.94 -14.12
C ARG A 45 -3.72 -3.19 -14.44
N ASN A 46 -5.05 -3.13 -14.29
CA ASN A 46 -5.95 -4.27 -14.45
C ASN A 46 -5.50 -5.49 -13.60
N THR A 47 -5.12 -5.26 -12.34
CA THR A 47 -4.65 -6.34 -11.46
C THR A 47 -4.81 -6.02 -9.98
N SER A 48 -4.90 -7.07 -9.16
CA SER A 48 -4.89 -6.97 -7.70
C SER A 48 -3.48 -6.97 -7.14
N VAL A 49 -3.23 -6.13 -6.14
CA VAL A 49 -1.96 -6.06 -5.43
C VAL A 49 -2.16 -6.23 -3.92
N PRO A 50 -1.22 -6.85 -3.19
CA PRO A 50 -1.31 -6.93 -1.74
C PRO A 50 -1.19 -5.54 -1.12
N ILE A 51 -2.04 -5.27 -0.12
CA ILE A 51 -2.01 -4.06 0.68
C ILE A 51 -2.23 -4.42 2.15
N ILE A 52 -1.60 -3.69 3.05
CA ILE A 52 -1.75 -3.84 4.50
C ILE A 52 -2.72 -2.75 4.96
N VAL A 53 -3.91 -3.11 5.44
CA VAL A 53 -4.86 -2.12 5.97
C VAL A 53 -4.46 -1.79 7.40
N THR A 54 -4.32 -0.51 7.72
CA THR A 54 -3.91 -0.10 9.07
C THR A 54 -5.03 -0.43 10.07
N ALA A 55 -4.66 -0.96 11.23
CA ALA A 55 -5.65 -1.27 12.27
C ALA A 55 -6.24 0.01 12.86
N ALA A 56 -7.53 0.01 13.23
CA ALA A 56 -8.12 1.06 14.04
C ALA A 56 -7.27 1.35 15.28
N GLY A 57 -7.03 2.65 15.53
CA GLY A 57 -6.26 3.11 16.69
C GLY A 57 -4.73 2.92 16.59
N SER A 58 -4.21 2.33 15.51
CA SER A 58 -2.76 2.28 15.26
C SER A 58 -2.18 3.68 15.04
N ASP A 59 -0.89 3.86 15.35
CA ASP A 59 -0.22 5.14 15.14
C ASP A 59 -0.21 5.55 13.65
N ALA A 60 -0.14 4.57 12.75
CA ALA A 60 -0.28 4.82 11.32
C ALA A 60 -1.66 5.40 10.95
N LYS A 61 -2.74 4.91 11.56
CA LYS A 61 -4.09 5.47 11.36
C LYS A 61 -4.22 6.88 11.94
N LYS A 62 -3.60 7.14 13.11
CA LYS A 62 -3.54 8.48 13.72
C LYS A 62 -2.75 9.47 12.85
N ASP A 63 -1.70 8.99 12.20
CA ASP A 63 -0.91 9.75 11.21
C ASP A 63 -1.63 9.92 9.85
N GLY A 64 -2.87 9.41 9.77
CA GLY A 64 -3.73 9.55 8.61
C GLY A 64 -3.44 8.56 7.49
N ALA A 65 -2.80 7.42 7.75
CA ALA A 65 -2.68 6.34 6.76
C ALA A 65 -3.78 5.30 6.95
N ASP A 66 -4.56 5.04 5.88
CA ASP A 66 -5.58 3.99 5.88
C ASP A 66 -5.01 2.62 5.53
N ALA A 67 -3.95 2.61 4.73
CA ALA A 67 -3.30 1.38 4.33
C ALA A 67 -1.86 1.65 3.89
N MET A 68 -1.12 0.57 3.64
CA MET A 68 0.29 0.62 3.29
C MET A 68 0.66 -0.46 2.27
N PHE A 69 1.41 -0.07 1.26
CA PHE A 69 2.06 -0.99 0.33
C PHE A 69 3.47 -1.32 0.80
N ALA A 70 3.78 -2.62 0.80
CA ALA A 70 5.14 -3.10 0.98
C ALA A 70 5.84 -3.23 -0.37
N LEU A 71 7.06 -2.71 -0.52
CA LEU A 71 7.79 -2.69 -1.78
C LEU A 71 9.21 -3.23 -1.57
N CYS A 72 9.70 -4.05 -2.49
CA CYS A 72 11.03 -4.67 -2.37
C CYS A 72 12.19 -3.76 -2.81
N SER A 73 11.90 -2.61 -3.41
CA SER A 73 12.91 -1.67 -3.90
C SER A 73 12.31 -0.30 -4.21
N GLU A 74 13.13 0.74 -4.18
CA GLU A 74 12.75 2.09 -4.62
C GLU A 74 12.20 2.10 -6.05
N LYS A 75 12.76 1.28 -6.95
CA LYS A 75 12.26 1.14 -8.33
C LYS A 75 10.81 0.66 -8.36
N CYS A 76 10.44 -0.28 -7.49
CA CYS A 76 9.06 -0.72 -7.34
C CYS A 76 8.19 0.40 -6.76
N GLY A 77 8.71 1.13 -5.78
CA GLY A 77 8.00 2.26 -5.18
C GLY A 77 7.73 3.41 -6.13
N LYS A 78 8.71 3.80 -6.96
CA LYS A 78 8.52 4.83 -7.98
C LYS A 78 7.41 4.45 -8.96
N LYS A 79 7.45 3.22 -9.48
CA LYS A 79 6.40 2.72 -10.39
C LYS A 79 5.04 2.66 -9.72
N MET A 80 4.98 2.20 -8.46
CA MET A 80 3.73 2.21 -7.69
C MET A 80 3.18 3.63 -7.56
N LYS A 81 3.99 4.61 -7.15
CA LYS A 81 3.57 6.02 -7.04
C LYS A 81 3.06 6.60 -8.35
N GLU A 82 3.73 6.31 -9.46
CA GLU A 82 3.28 6.72 -10.81
C GLU A 82 1.91 6.14 -11.16
N THR A 83 1.64 4.89 -10.76
CA THR A 83 0.33 4.24 -10.88
C THR A 83 -0.70 4.87 -9.95
N LEU A 84 -0.42 5.03 -8.66
CA LEU A 84 -1.36 5.61 -7.70
C LEU A 84 -1.75 7.06 -8.04
N ASN A 85 -0.85 7.82 -8.67
CA ASN A 85 -1.16 9.16 -9.18
C ASN A 85 -2.30 9.18 -10.22
N LYS A 86 -2.52 8.06 -10.91
CA LYS A 86 -3.58 7.84 -11.90
C LYS A 86 -4.83 7.17 -11.29
N GLU A 87 -4.69 6.51 -10.15
CA GLU A 87 -5.75 5.80 -9.41
C GLU A 87 -6.49 6.71 -8.42
N ARG A 88 -6.84 7.93 -8.83
CA ARG A 88 -7.41 8.95 -7.92
C ARG A 88 -8.81 8.63 -7.42
N THR A 89 -9.52 7.75 -8.11
CA THR A 89 -10.83 7.22 -7.72
C THR A 89 -10.73 6.24 -6.56
N THR A 90 -9.57 5.61 -6.35
CA THR A 90 -9.35 4.64 -5.28
C THR A 90 -8.43 5.19 -4.19
N ILE A 91 -7.44 5.99 -4.57
CA ILE A 91 -6.38 6.50 -3.70
C ILE A 91 -6.37 8.02 -3.74
N LYS A 92 -6.68 8.64 -2.61
CA LYS A 92 -6.71 10.10 -2.46
C LYS A 92 -5.29 10.66 -2.35
N GLU A 93 -4.51 10.10 -1.45
CA GLU A 93 -3.17 10.58 -1.08
C GLU A 93 -2.23 9.41 -0.81
N PHE A 94 -0.92 9.62 -0.98
CA PHE A 94 0.09 8.66 -0.59
C PHE A 94 1.37 9.35 -0.10
N LYS A 95 2.11 8.70 0.80
CA LYS A 95 3.35 9.20 1.41
C LYS A 95 4.36 8.08 1.57
N ASP A 96 5.61 8.35 1.19
CA ASP A 96 6.71 7.42 1.42
C ASP A 96 6.95 7.27 2.94
N ILE A 97 7.01 6.01 3.40
CA ILE A 97 7.47 5.66 4.74
C ILE A 97 8.73 4.83 4.55
N TYR A 98 9.87 5.43 4.87
CA TYR A 98 11.10 4.65 5.06
C TYR A 98 10.96 3.89 6.37
N ILE A 99 10.71 2.59 6.27
CA ILE A 99 10.94 1.68 7.38
C ILE A 99 12.43 1.31 7.29
N GLY A 100 13.26 2.18 7.84
CA GLY A 100 14.72 2.01 7.94
C GLY A 100 15.07 1.10 9.11
#